data_AF-A0A1G7ZBH0-F1
#
_entry.id   AF-A0A1G7ZBH0-F1
#
_cell.length_a   1.000
_cell.length_b   1.000
_cell.length_c   1.000
_cell.angle_alpha   90.00
_cell.angle_beta   90.00
_cell.angle_gamma   90.00
#
_symmetry.space_group_name_H-M   'P 1'
#
loop_
_entity.id
_entity.type
_entity.pdbx_description
1 polymer ?
#
loop_
_entity_poly.entity_id
_entity_poly.type
_entity_poly.pdbx_seq_one_letter_code
_entity_poly.pdbx_strand_id
1 'polypeptide(L)'
;MTFNKKAIFGVILALLVGGLGNGVWEYVLKPVFTWSLAGILNIATLGVHAFKDDLYREIAKGFHEESSLSLANALYYWVGYGVVFGLFLLTRKTKDMASRIVTANQDLDNLEAIVEGRAAPSEPKADLQVRISNLRTSTSELVPKVQLMQKAVYLLFALGIAFFAWMIIGNAKDRYINSAIVHYEQSISIVTPMATDKELAAFKSRFARVASKGDYEALISDIAHVGDRDDLKVPDFKAW
;
A
#
# COMPACT_ATOMS: atom_id res chain seq x y z
N MET A 1 -29.05 17.71 36.89
CA MET A 1 -28.71 17.12 35.58
C MET A 1 -27.92 15.84 35.84
N THR A 2 -28.56 14.66 35.77
CA THR A 2 -27.89 13.39 36.03
C THR A 2 -27.25 12.88 34.74
N PHE A 3 -25.93 12.97 34.64
CA PHE A 3 -25.21 12.43 33.48
C PHE A 3 -25.37 10.91 33.41
N ASN A 4 -25.75 10.42 32.23
CA ASN A 4 -25.93 9.00 31.97
C ASN A 4 -24.56 8.30 32.07
N LYS A 5 -24.40 7.39 33.03
CA LYS A 5 -23.16 6.64 33.28
C LYS A 5 -22.61 5.95 32.02
N LYS A 6 -23.49 5.59 31.07
CA LYS A 6 -23.10 5.02 29.78
C LYS A 6 -22.34 5.99 28.87
N ALA A 7 -22.67 7.28 28.93
CA ALA A 7 -22.00 8.32 28.13
C ALA A 7 -20.59 8.60 28.65
N ILE A 8 -20.42 8.67 29.98
CA ILE A 8 -19.11 8.84 30.61
C ILE A 8 -18.20 7.65 30.28
N PHE A 9 -18.73 6.43 30.37
CA PHE A 9 -17.97 5.22 30.01
C PHE A 9 -17.59 5.19 28.51
N GLY A 10 -18.48 5.65 27.63
CA GLY A 10 -18.19 5.78 26.20
C GLY A 10 -17.06 6.76 25.89
N VAL A 11 -17.01 7.91 26.57
CA VAL A 11 -15.93 8.90 26.41
C VAL A 11 -14.60 8.36 26.94
N ILE A 12 -14.60 7.68 28.08
CA ILE A 12 -13.38 7.06 28.64
C ILE A 12 -12.86 5.96 27.72
N LEU A 13 -13.75 5.12 27.18
CA LEU A 13 -13.36 4.06 26.25
C LEU A 13 -12.82 4.64 24.93
N ALA A 14 -13.43 5.71 24.40
CA ALA A 14 -12.95 6.40 23.19
C ALA A 14 -11.58 7.06 23.42
N LEU A 15 -11.34 7.65 24.59
CA LEU A 15 -10.04 8.22 24.96
C LEU A 15 -8.97 7.13 25.16
N LEU A 16 -9.33 5.97 25.72
CA LEU A 16 -8.43 4.83 25.84
C LEU A 16 -8.09 4.22 24.49
N VAL A 17 -9.08 4.04 23.60
CA VAL A 17 -8.85 3.53 22.24
C VAL A 17 -8.06 4.54 21.40
N GLY A 18 -8.33 5.84 21.55
CA GLY A 18 -7.57 6.91 20.89
C GLY A 18 -6.13 7.02 21.41
N GLY A 19 -5.94 6.94 22.73
CA GLY A 19 -4.62 6.98 23.37
C GLY A 19 -3.79 5.73 23.10
N LEU A 20 -4.38 4.54 23.21
CA LEU A 20 -3.74 3.28 22.83
C LEU A 20 -3.48 3.21 21.32
N GLY A 21 -4.38 3.76 20.51
CA GLY A 21 -4.18 3.88 19.05
C GLY A 21 -2.93 4.69 18.72
N ASN A 22 -2.71 5.81 19.41
CA ASN A 22 -1.53 6.64 19.19
C ASN A 22 -0.23 5.94 19.68
N GLY A 23 -0.30 5.24 20.83
CA GLY A 23 0.82 4.46 21.34
C GLY A 23 1.20 3.27 20.44
N VAL A 24 0.22 2.49 19.98
CA VAL A 24 0.45 1.39 19.04
C VAL A 24 0.98 1.92 17.70
N TRP A 25 0.48 3.06 17.23
CA TRP A 25 0.98 3.70 16.02
C TRP A 25 2.45 4.10 16.13
N GLU A 26 2.80 4.87 17.16
CA GLU A 26 4.16 5.40 17.36
C GLU A 26 5.17 4.31 17.70
N TYR A 27 4.83 3.37 18.60
CA TYR A 27 5.80 2.41 19.15
C TYR A 27 5.85 1.06 18.44
N VAL A 28 4.80 0.67 17.72
CA VAL A 28 4.74 -0.63 17.03
C VAL A 28 4.68 -0.44 15.53
N LEU A 29 3.67 0.27 15.03
CA LEU A 29 3.45 0.36 13.59
C LEU A 29 4.52 1.18 12.87
N LYS A 30 4.84 2.39 13.36
CA LYS A 30 5.85 3.27 12.76
C LYS A 30 7.22 2.59 12.63
N PRO A 31 7.81 1.98 13.68
CA PRO A 31 9.09 1.27 13.54
C PRO A 31 8.97 0.06 12.61
N VAL A 32 7.90 -0.74 12.70
CA VAL A 32 7.68 -1.87 11.79
C VAL A 32 7.56 -1.41 10.34
N PHE A 33 6.90 -0.28 10.07
CA PHE A 33 6.77 0.30 8.73
C PHE A 33 8.11 0.83 8.22
N THR A 34 8.90 1.50 9.07
CA THR A 34 10.24 1.96 8.66
C THR A 34 11.20 0.80 8.40
N TRP A 35 11.12 -0.26 9.23
CA TRP A 35 11.92 -1.47 9.05
C TRP A 35 11.48 -2.27 7.83
N SER A 36 10.17 -2.40 7.59
CA SER A 36 9.64 -3.08 6.42
C SER A 36 9.90 -2.30 5.14
N LEU A 37 9.84 -0.96 5.15
CA LEU A 37 10.27 -0.14 4.02
C LEU A 37 11.76 -0.34 3.74
N ALA A 38 12.62 -0.30 4.77
CA ALA A 38 14.04 -0.59 4.60
C ALA A 38 14.30 -2.03 4.11
N GLY A 39 13.51 -3.00 4.57
CA GLY A 39 13.56 -4.41 4.16
C GLY A 39 13.08 -4.63 2.72
N ILE A 40 11.95 -4.03 2.33
CA ILE A 40 11.42 -4.05 0.95
C ILE A 40 12.41 -3.37 0.02
N LEU A 41 13.00 -2.25 0.43
CA LEU A 41 14.05 -1.57 -0.31
C LEU A 41 15.30 -2.45 -0.43
N ASN A 42 15.71 -3.16 0.63
CA ASN A 42 16.82 -4.12 0.58
C ASN A 42 16.51 -5.35 -0.30
N ILE A 43 15.26 -5.84 -0.31
CA ILE A 43 14.82 -6.98 -1.14
C ILE A 43 14.66 -6.57 -2.61
N ALA A 44 14.11 -5.38 -2.88
CA ALA A 44 14.07 -4.79 -4.21
C ALA A 44 15.49 -4.50 -4.73
N THR A 45 16.46 -4.23 -3.85
CA THR A 45 17.86 -3.97 -4.20
C THR A 45 18.77 -5.19 -4.15
N LEU A 46 18.32 -6.36 -3.68
CA LEU A 46 19.12 -7.60 -3.59
C LEU A 46 19.61 -8.14 -4.95
N GLY A 47 19.35 -7.44 -6.07
CA GLY A 47 19.91 -7.77 -7.38
C GLY A 47 20.08 -6.64 -8.39
N VAL A 48 19.96 -5.35 -8.04
CA VAL A 48 19.96 -4.30 -9.08
C VAL A 48 20.80 -3.08 -8.67
N HIS A 49 22.13 -3.19 -8.78
CA HIS A 49 23.00 -2.00 -8.84
C HIS A 49 22.47 -0.97 -9.85
N ALA A 50 21.93 -1.43 -10.98
CA ALA A 50 21.29 -0.57 -11.97
C ALA A 50 20.08 0.22 -11.44
N PHE A 51 19.33 -0.29 -10.45
CA PHE A 51 18.22 0.46 -9.85
C PHE A 51 18.75 1.64 -9.06
N LYS A 52 19.79 1.42 -8.25
CA LYS A 52 20.45 2.52 -7.51
C LYS A 52 21.05 3.54 -8.46
N ASP A 53 21.79 3.09 -9.47
CA ASP A 53 22.40 3.98 -10.46
C ASP A 53 21.33 4.79 -11.23
N ASP A 54 20.19 4.17 -11.54
CA ASP A 54 19.05 4.87 -12.14
C ASP A 54 18.46 5.95 -11.21
N LEU A 55 18.49 5.78 -9.88
CA LEU A 55 18.10 6.86 -8.95
C LEU A 55 19.00 8.07 -9.10
N TYR A 56 20.32 7.84 -9.11
CA TYR A 56 21.31 8.91 -9.17
C TYR A 56 21.29 9.61 -10.53
N ARG A 57 21.05 8.87 -11.62
CA ARG A 57 20.77 9.46 -12.93
C ARG A 57 19.50 10.30 -12.94
N GLU A 58 18.46 9.90 -12.21
CA GLU A 58 17.23 10.68 -12.08
C GLU A 58 17.45 11.96 -11.25
N ILE A 59 18.25 11.87 -10.17
CA ILE A 59 18.68 13.04 -9.37
C ILE A 59 19.39 14.06 -10.25
N ALA A 60 20.29 13.62 -11.14
CA ALA A 60 21.04 14.50 -12.04
C ALA A 60 20.16 15.29 -13.02
N LYS A 61 18.91 14.85 -13.27
CA LYS A 61 17.95 15.58 -14.10
C LYS A 61 17.30 16.77 -13.37
N GLY A 62 17.45 16.85 -12.05
CA GLY A 62 16.88 17.92 -11.23
C GLY A 62 15.43 17.65 -10.78
N PHE A 63 14.76 18.70 -10.29
CA PHE A 63 13.42 18.58 -9.71
C PHE A 63 12.40 18.05 -10.71
N HIS A 64 11.69 17.01 -10.28
CA HIS A 64 10.43 16.61 -10.90
C HIS A 64 9.30 17.45 -10.29
N GLU A 65 8.36 17.93 -11.10
CA GLU A 65 7.29 18.83 -10.65
C GLU A 65 6.49 18.20 -9.49
N GLU A 66 6.71 18.69 -8.26
CA GLU A 66 6.11 18.16 -7.03
C GLU A 66 4.57 18.13 -7.10
N SER A 67 3.97 19.13 -7.74
CA SER A 67 2.53 19.22 -7.98
C SER A 67 2.00 18.08 -8.83
N SER A 68 2.71 17.70 -9.89
CA SER A 68 2.32 16.59 -10.76
C SER A 68 2.41 15.25 -10.01
N LEU A 69 3.43 15.11 -9.16
CA LEU A 69 3.66 13.93 -8.34
C LEU A 69 2.60 13.78 -7.25
N SER A 70 2.23 14.88 -6.60
CA SER A 70 1.13 14.93 -5.63
C SER A 70 -0.20 14.55 -6.27
N LEU A 71 -0.49 15.10 -7.45
CA LEU A 71 -1.71 14.76 -8.20
C LEU A 71 -1.73 13.29 -8.61
N ALA A 72 -0.61 12.77 -9.12
CA ALA A 72 -0.49 11.36 -9.50
C ALA A 72 -0.70 10.45 -8.29
N ASN A 73 -0.08 10.75 -7.14
CA ASN A 73 -0.29 9.99 -5.90
C ASN A 73 -1.74 10.04 -5.45
N ALA A 74 -2.40 11.21 -5.50
CA ALA A 74 -3.81 11.33 -5.16
C ALA A 74 -4.67 10.42 -6.05
N LEU A 75 -4.43 10.42 -7.37
CA LEU A 75 -5.10 9.53 -8.31
C LEU A 75 -4.84 8.05 -7.99
N TYR A 76 -3.60 7.67 -7.67
CA TYR A 76 -3.28 6.30 -7.29
C TYR A 76 -3.98 5.86 -6.02
N TYR A 77 -4.11 6.74 -5.01
CA TYR A 77 -4.88 6.44 -3.81
C TYR A 77 -6.37 6.25 -4.12
N TRP A 78 -6.96 7.09 -4.96
CA TRP A 78 -8.36 6.92 -5.40
C TRP A 78 -8.58 5.59 -6.13
N VAL A 79 -7.68 5.23 -7.04
CA VAL A 79 -7.71 3.92 -7.72
C VAL A 79 -7.58 2.79 -6.70
N GLY A 80 -6.64 2.90 -5.76
CA GLY A 80 -6.44 1.94 -4.68
C GLY A 80 -7.69 1.74 -3.83
N TYR A 81 -8.35 2.83 -3.41
CA TYR A 81 -9.62 2.76 -2.66
C TYR A 81 -10.73 2.12 -3.49
N GLY A 82 -10.81 2.44 -4.78
CA GLY A 82 -11.76 1.81 -5.71
C GLY A 82 -11.57 0.30 -5.82
N VAL A 83 -10.32 -0.16 -5.91
CA VAL A 83 -9.98 -1.60 -5.96
C VAL A 83 -10.35 -2.30 -4.65
N VAL A 84 -9.99 -1.72 -3.50
CA VAL A 84 -10.33 -2.28 -2.18
C VAL A 84 -11.84 -2.35 -2.00
N PHE A 85 -12.57 -1.30 -2.37
CA PHE A 85 -14.02 -1.28 -2.31
C PHE A 85 -14.66 -2.31 -3.25
N GLY A 86 -14.14 -2.45 -4.48
CA GLY A 86 -14.58 -3.48 -5.42
C GLY A 86 -14.38 -4.90 -4.87
N LEU A 87 -13.21 -5.18 -4.28
CA LEU A 87 -12.94 -6.46 -3.61
C LEU A 87 -13.89 -6.71 -2.43
N PHE A 88 -14.20 -5.68 -1.65
CA PHE A 88 -15.18 -5.75 -0.56
C PHE A 88 -16.59 -6.11 -1.07
N LEU A 89 -17.04 -5.50 -2.17
CA LEU A 89 -18.34 -5.85 -2.78
C LEU A 89 -18.35 -7.26 -3.35
N LEU A 90 -17.27 -7.70 -4.00
CA LEU A 90 -17.16 -9.04 -4.55
C LEU A 90 -17.17 -10.11 -3.44
N THR A 91 -16.41 -9.91 -2.36
CA THR A 91 -16.40 -10.82 -1.20
C THR A 91 -17.75 -10.88 -0.49
N ARG A 92 -18.46 -9.75 -0.38
CA ARG A 92 -19.83 -9.75 0.16
C ARG A 92 -20.79 -10.55 -0.73
N LYS A 93 -20.69 -10.40 -2.05
CA LYS A 93 -21.53 -11.13 -3.01
C LYS A 93 -21.22 -12.63 -3.02
N THR A 94 -19.95 -13.02 -2.96
CA THR A 94 -19.58 -14.45 -2.87
C THR A 94 -20.09 -15.07 -1.58
N LYS A 95 -20.00 -14.35 -0.45
CA LYS A 95 -20.54 -14.81 0.84
C LYS A 95 -22.05 -15.01 0.79
N ASP A 96 -22.80 -14.08 0.19
CA ASP A 96 -24.25 -14.20 0.00
C ASP A 96 -24.64 -15.40 -0.86
N MET A 97 -23.93 -15.62 -1.98
CA MET A 97 -24.17 -16.78 -2.83
C MET A 97 -23.79 -18.10 -2.14
N ALA A 98 -22.70 -18.12 -1.37
CA ALA A 98 -22.30 -19.28 -0.59
C ALA A 98 -23.33 -19.62 0.50
N SER A 99 -23.89 -18.63 1.19
CA SER A 99 -24.94 -18.88 2.18
C SER A 99 -26.24 -19.39 1.54
N ARG A 100 -26.57 -18.95 0.33
CA ARG A 100 -27.70 -19.51 -0.45
C ARG A 100 -27.48 -20.98 -0.79
N ILE A 101 -26.27 -21.36 -1.18
CA ILE A 101 -25.92 -22.78 -1.44
C ILE A 101 -26.05 -23.62 -0.16
N VAL A 102 -25.55 -23.12 0.97
CA VAL A 102 -25.66 -23.84 2.27
C VAL A 102 -27.13 -24.03 2.66
N THR A 103 -27.95 -22.99 2.53
CA THR A 103 -29.39 -23.06 2.84
C THR A 103 -30.10 -24.03 1.89
N ALA A 104 -29.80 -23.99 0.59
CA ALA A 104 -30.39 -24.88 -0.40
C ALA A 104 -30.03 -26.36 -0.16
N ASN A 105 -28.79 -26.63 0.27
CA ASN A 105 -28.37 -28.00 0.64
C ASN A 105 -29.08 -28.48 1.91
N GLN A 106 -29.23 -27.62 2.93
CA GLN A 106 -29.98 -27.96 4.14
C GLN A 106 -31.46 -28.26 3.83
N ASP A 107 -32.08 -27.47 2.95
CA ASP A 107 -33.45 -27.73 2.48
C ASP A 107 -33.54 -29.06 1.72
N LEU A 108 -32.54 -29.37 0.89
CA LEU A 108 -32.46 -30.64 0.18
C LEU A 108 -32.40 -31.83 1.14
N ASP A 109 -31.51 -31.78 2.14
CA ASP A 109 -31.33 -32.82 3.15
C ASP A 109 -32.63 -33.08 3.93
N ASN A 110 -33.35 -32.00 4.28
CA ASN A 110 -34.65 -32.09 4.96
C ASN A 110 -35.72 -32.75 4.08
N LEU A 111 -35.79 -32.38 2.79
CA LEU A 111 -36.76 -32.96 1.85
C LEU A 111 -36.46 -34.44 1.57
N GLU A 112 -35.18 -34.81 1.44
CA GLU A 112 -34.77 -36.20 1.26
C GLU A 112 -35.11 -37.06 2.48
N ALA A 113 -34.92 -36.53 3.70
CA ALA A 113 -35.35 -37.21 4.93
C ALA A 113 -36.87 -37.48 4.97
N ILE A 114 -37.70 -36.57 4.47
CA ILE A 114 -39.15 -36.77 4.36
C ILE A 114 -39.48 -37.85 3.32
N VAL A 115 -38.85 -37.81 2.14
CA VAL A 115 -39.10 -38.78 1.05
C VAL A 115 -38.73 -40.21 1.47
N GLU A 116 -37.66 -40.36 2.24
CA GLU A 116 -37.21 -41.64 2.79
C GLU A 116 -38.02 -42.11 4.01
N GLY A 117 -39.01 -41.33 4.46
CA GLY A 117 -39.85 -41.68 5.61
C GLY A 117 -39.16 -41.50 6.96
N ARG A 118 -38.02 -40.78 7.01
CA ARG A 118 -37.34 -40.42 8.25
C ARG A 118 -38.01 -39.23 8.96
N ALA A 119 -38.89 -38.51 8.29
CA ALA A 119 -39.67 -37.39 8.83
C ALA A 119 -41.13 -37.40 8.33
N ALA A 120 -42.04 -36.78 9.08
CA ALA A 120 -43.46 -36.74 8.72
C ALA A 120 -43.70 -35.86 7.47
N PRO A 121 -44.49 -36.31 6.48
CA PRO A 121 -44.74 -35.55 5.27
C PRO A 121 -45.68 -34.37 5.54
N SER A 122 -45.22 -33.16 5.19
CA SER A 122 -46.04 -31.95 5.19
C SER A 122 -46.78 -31.73 3.87
N GLU A 123 -46.33 -32.35 2.77
CA GLU A 123 -46.79 -32.11 1.40
C GLU A 123 -46.88 -33.44 0.60
N PRO A 124 -47.66 -33.49 -0.51
CA PRO A 124 -47.74 -34.66 -1.38
C PRO A 124 -46.38 -35.03 -2.01
N LYS A 125 -46.08 -36.32 -2.09
CA LYS A 125 -44.77 -36.83 -2.60
C LYS A 125 -44.39 -36.31 -4.00
N ALA A 126 -45.35 -36.12 -4.89
CA ALA A 126 -45.09 -35.62 -6.24
C ALA A 126 -44.53 -34.18 -6.23
N ASP A 127 -45.01 -33.34 -5.32
CA ASP A 127 -44.58 -31.95 -5.19
C ASP A 127 -43.16 -31.87 -4.57
N LEU A 128 -42.88 -32.73 -3.59
CA LEU A 128 -41.55 -32.87 -2.99
C LEU A 128 -40.48 -33.22 -4.03
N GLN A 129 -40.77 -34.13 -4.97
CA GLN A 129 -39.81 -34.52 -6.03
C GLN A 129 -39.49 -33.36 -6.99
N VAL A 130 -40.49 -32.55 -7.35
CA VAL A 130 -40.30 -31.36 -8.19
C VAL A 130 -39.48 -30.31 -7.45
N ARG A 131 -39.72 -30.10 -6.16
CA ARG A 131 -38.95 -29.16 -5.34
C ARG A 131 -37.49 -29.58 -5.19
N ILE A 132 -37.23 -30.88 -4.97
CA ILE A 132 -35.87 -31.45 -4.91
C ILE A 132 -35.13 -31.24 -6.25
N SER A 133 -35.76 -31.53 -7.39
CA SER A 133 -35.10 -31.38 -8.70
C SER A 133 -34.78 -29.91 -9.02
N ASN A 134 -35.68 -28.98 -8.69
CA ASN A 134 -35.46 -27.55 -8.83
C ASN A 134 -34.30 -27.04 -7.95
N LEU A 135 -34.24 -27.47 -6.68
CA LEU A 135 -33.15 -27.11 -5.76
C LEU A 135 -31.80 -27.65 -6.21
N ARG A 136 -31.74 -28.91 -6.68
CA ARG A 136 -30.50 -29.49 -7.24
C ARG A 136 -30.01 -28.72 -8.45
N THR A 137 -30.92 -28.37 -9.37
CA THR A 137 -30.59 -27.62 -10.57
C THR A 137 -30.05 -26.23 -10.20
N SER A 138 -30.76 -25.49 -9.34
CA SER A 138 -30.33 -24.17 -8.87
C SER A 138 -28.97 -24.22 -8.15
N THR A 139 -28.76 -25.22 -7.30
CA THR A 139 -27.49 -25.40 -6.58
C THR A 139 -26.35 -25.73 -7.55
N SER A 140 -26.58 -26.64 -8.50
CA SER A 140 -25.57 -27.02 -9.51
C SER A 140 -25.13 -25.85 -10.40
N GLU A 141 -26.02 -24.88 -10.65
CA GLU A 141 -25.68 -23.67 -11.40
C GLU A 141 -24.94 -22.62 -10.56
N LEU A 142 -25.21 -22.57 -9.25
CA LEU A 142 -24.62 -21.59 -8.34
C LEU A 142 -23.20 -21.96 -7.92
N VAL A 143 -22.92 -23.25 -7.68
CA VAL A 143 -21.61 -23.75 -7.25
C VAL A 143 -20.45 -23.30 -8.16
N PRO A 144 -20.48 -23.52 -9.50
CA PRO A 144 -19.37 -23.12 -10.36
C PRO A 144 -19.20 -21.59 -10.43
N LYS A 145 -20.30 -20.83 -10.34
CA LYS A 145 -20.27 -19.36 -10.30
C LYS A 145 -19.55 -18.86 -9.04
N VAL A 146 -19.86 -19.43 -7.86
CA VAL A 146 -19.19 -19.08 -6.60
C VAL A 146 -17.71 -19.43 -6.65
N GLN A 147 -17.35 -20.62 -7.15
CA GLN A 147 -15.94 -21.02 -7.28
C GLN A 147 -15.15 -20.09 -8.22
N LEU A 148 -15.73 -19.73 -9.36
CA LEU A 148 -15.11 -18.79 -10.30
C LEU A 148 -14.93 -17.41 -9.66
N MET A 149 -15.96 -16.90 -8.98
CA MET A 149 -15.88 -15.62 -8.27
C MET A 149 -14.83 -15.65 -7.15
N GLN A 150 -14.72 -16.73 -6.39
CA GLN A 150 -13.70 -16.86 -5.35
C GLN A 150 -12.28 -16.85 -5.94
N LYS A 151 -12.04 -17.58 -7.04
CA LYS A 151 -10.77 -17.52 -7.78
C LYS A 151 -10.46 -16.11 -8.28
N ALA A 152 -11.46 -15.42 -8.84
CA ALA A 152 -11.31 -14.05 -9.31
C ALA A 152 -10.98 -13.09 -8.17
N VAL A 153 -11.62 -13.23 -7.00
CA VAL A 153 -11.31 -12.43 -5.80
C VAL A 153 -9.86 -12.63 -5.37
N TYR A 154 -9.37 -13.87 -5.29
CA TYR A 154 -7.98 -14.12 -4.92
C TYR A 154 -6.98 -13.57 -5.95
N LEU A 155 -7.27 -13.71 -7.24
CA LEU A 155 -6.44 -13.16 -8.30
C LEU A 155 -6.38 -11.62 -8.22
N LEU A 156 -7.53 -10.96 -8.11
CA LEU A 156 -7.61 -9.50 -7.98
C LEU A 156 -6.94 -9.01 -6.69
N PHE A 157 -7.04 -9.78 -5.61
CA PHE A 157 -6.33 -9.48 -4.36
C PHE A 157 -4.82 -9.53 -4.53
N ALA A 158 -4.29 -10.57 -5.18
CA ALA A 158 -2.86 -10.68 -5.47
C ALA A 158 -2.37 -9.55 -6.39
N LEU A 159 -3.13 -9.23 -7.46
CA LEU A 159 -2.83 -8.09 -8.34
C LEU A 159 -2.88 -6.76 -7.58
N GLY A 160 -3.83 -6.61 -6.66
CA GLY A 160 -3.93 -5.44 -5.77
C GLY A 160 -2.67 -5.30 -4.91
N ILE A 161 -2.21 -6.37 -4.27
CA ILE A 161 -0.97 -6.35 -3.47
C ILE A 161 0.23 -5.94 -4.33
N ALA A 162 0.38 -6.52 -5.52
CA ALA A 162 1.48 -6.18 -6.42
C ALA A 162 1.45 -4.71 -6.85
N PHE A 163 0.26 -4.19 -7.19
CA PHE A 163 0.05 -2.79 -7.52
C PHE A 163 0.41 -1.87 -6.35
N PHE A 164 -0.02 -2.18 -5.12
CA PHE A 164 0.32 -1.41 -3.94
C PHE A 164 1.82 -1.43 -3.63
N ALA A 165 2.48 -2.59 -3.78
CA ALA A 165 3.92 -2.69 -3.59
C ALA A 165 4.68 -1.82 -4.61
N TRP A 166 4.30 -1.89 -5.90
CA TRP A 166 4.84 -1.03 -6.95
C TRP A 166 4.68 0.46 -6.62
N MET A 167 3.49 0.86 -6.19
CA MET A 167 3.18 2.24 -5.82
C MET A 167 4.04 2.72 -4.63
N ILE A 168 4.20 1.90 -3.60
CA ILE A 168 5.04 2.23 -2.43
C ILE A 168 6.50 2.43 -2.84
N ILE A 169 7.03 1.52 -3.67
CA ILE A 169 8.41 1.60 -4.17
C ILE A 169 8.60 2.87 -4.99
N GLY A 170 7.69 3.18 -5.91
CA GLY A 170 7.73 4.41 -6.70
C GLY A 170 7.70 5.67 -5.83
N ASN A 171 6.80 5.72 -4.84
CA ASN A 171 6.72 6.86 -3.94
C ASN A 171 8.00 7.04 -3.09
N ALA A 172 8.58 5.95 -2.61
CA ALA A 172 9.85 5.99 -1.88
C ALA A 172 11.00 6.47 -2.77
N LYS A 173 11.05 6.00 -4.03
CA LYS A 173 12.00 6.44 -5.06
C LYS A 173 11.96 7.95 -5.24
N ASP A 174 10.78 8.49 -5.49
CA ASP A 174 10.59 9.90 -5.82
C ASP A 174 10.92 10.82 -4.63
N ARG A 175 10.52 10.41 -3.42
CA ARG A 175 10.88 11.13 -2.18
C ARG A 175 12.39 11.17 -1.98
N TYR A 176 13.08 10.06 -2.23
CA TYR A 176 14.53 9.99 -2.11
C TYR A 176 15.21 10.93 -3.13
N ILE A 177 14.79 10.87 -4.39
CA ILE A 177 15.30 11.73 -5.47
C ILE A 177 15.15 13.19 -5.09
N ASN A 178 13.94 13.62 -4.72
CA ASN A 178 13.68 15.01 -4.34
C ASN A 178 14.50 15.42 -3.11
N SER A 179 14.61 14.56 -2.10
CA SER A 179 15.43 14.86 -0.91
C SER A 179 16.91 15.04 -1.26
N ALA A 180 17.46 14.25 -2.18
CA ALA A 180 18.84 14.36 -2.62
C ALA A 180 19.07 15.64 -3.46
N ILE A 181 18.11 16.04 -4.29
CA ILE A 181 18.16 17.29 -5.06
C ILE A 181 18.10 18.48 -4.10
N VAL A 182 17.14 18.50 -3.16
CA VAL A 182 17.02 19.57 -2.14
C VAL A 182 18.32 19.68 -1.34
N HIS A 183 18.87 18.56 -0.91
CA HIS A 183 20.14 18.56 -0.18
C HIS A 183 21.27 19.17 -1.00
N TYR A 184 21.42 18.79 -2.28
CA TYR A 184 22.43 19.40 -3.15
C TYR A 184 22.23 20.93 -3.31
N GLU A 185 21.01 21.38 -3.58
CA GLU A 185 20.70 22.80 -3.74
C GLU A 185 20.94 23.60 -2.46
N GLN A 186 20.58 23.05 -1.30
CA GLN A 186 20.87 23.65 0.01
C GLN A 186 22.38 23.75 0.25
N SER A 187 23.11 22.68 -0.01
CA SER A 187 24.57 22.64 0.16
C SER A 187 25.27 23.65 -0.74
N ILE A 188 24.86 23.77 -2.01
CA ILE A 188 25.35 24.81 -2.94
C ILE A 188 25.01 26.20 -2.43
N SER A 189 23.77 26.44 -2.01
CA SER A 189 23.33 27.76 -1.54
C SER A 189 24.10 28.21 -0.29
N ILE A 190 24.45 27.29 0.60
CA ILE A 190 25.24 27.57 1.81
C ILE A 190 26.66 28.00 1.45
N VAL A 191 27.31 27.32 0.50
CA VAL A 191 28.71 27.62 0.11
C VAL A 191 28.84 28.73 -0.93
N THR A 192 27.74 29.13 -1.59
CA THR A 192 27.71 30.17 -2.63
C THR A 192 28.45 31.47 -2.27
N PRO A 193 28.32 32.06 -1.05
CA PRO A 193 29.04 33.29 -0.73
C PRO A 193 30.58 33.14 -0.67
N MET A 194 31.09 31.91 -0.62
CA MET A 194 32.53 31.61 -0.45
C MET A 194 33.15 30.96 -1.68
N ALA A 195 32.34 30.23 -2.44
CA ALA A 195 32.76 29.54 -3.64
C ALA A 195 32.99 30.54 -4.78
N THR A 196 34.05 30.32 -5.55
CA THR A 196 34.29 31.06 -6.80
C THR A 196 33.25 30.66 -7.86
N ASP A 197 32.96 31.55 -8.81
CA ASP A 197 32.06 31.25 -9.94
C ASP A 197 32.50 30.00 -10.72
N LYS A 198 33.82 29.76 -10.80
CA LYS A 198 34.40 28.59 -11.44
C LYS A 198 34.11 27.30 -10.66
N GLU A 199 34.22 27.33 -9.33
CA GLU A 199 33.84 26.20 -8.46
C GLU A 199 32.35 25.90 -8.58
N LEU A 200 31.50 26.93 -8.52
CA LEU A 200 30.05 26.79 -8.66
C LEU A 200 29.64 26.20 -10.02
N ALA A 201 30.25 26.66 -11.11
CA ALA A 201 30.02 26.10 -12.44
C ALA A 201 30.48 24.64 -12.53
N ALA A 202 31.60 24.29 -11.90
CA ALA A 202 32.11 22.93 -11.85
C ALA A 202 31.17 22.00 -11.07
N PHE A 203 30.65 22.44 -9.92
CA PHE A 203 29.69 21.65 -9.14
C PHE A 203 28.40 21.37 -9.91
N LYS A 204 27.83 22.41 -10.57
CA LYS A 204 26.63 22.24 -11.42
C LYS A 204 26.88 21.27 -12.58
N SER A 205 28.03 21.37 -13.24
CA SER A 205 28.42 20.44 -14.31
C SER A 205 28.61 19.00 -13.81
N ARG A 206 29.13 18.81 -12.59
CA ARG A 206 29.27 17.48 -11.98
C ARG A 206 27.94 16.90 -11.55
N PHE A 207 27.06 17.71 -10.96
CA PHE A 207 25.72 17.30 -10.57
C PHE A 207 24.93 16.74 -11.77
N ALA A 208 24.98 17.43 -12.92
CA ALA A 208 24.34 16.98 -14.16
C ALA A 208 24.92 15.65 -14.73
N ARG A 209 26.04 15.15 -14.19
CA ARG A 209 26.70 13.91 -14.60
C ARG A 209 26.69 12.82 -13.52
N VAL A 210 26.03 13.06 -12.40
CA VAL A 210 25.89 12.06 -11.33
C VAL A 210 25.19 10.82 -11.89
N ALA A 211 25.85 9.67 -11.83
CA ALA A 211 25.32 8.41 -12.35
C ALA A 211 25.28 7.30 -11.29
N SER A 212 25.95 7.51 -10.16
CA SER A 212 26.06 6.55 -9.08
C SER A 212 26.07 7.26 -7.72
N LYS A 213 25.93 6.46 -6.66
CA LYS A 213 26.08 6.91 -5.29
C LYS A 213 27.43 7.57 -5.04
N GLY A 214 28.51 6.95 -5.53
CA GLY A 214 29.86 7.45 -5.33
C GLY A 214 30.08 8.82 -5.97
N ASP A 215 29.49 9.06 -7.15
CA ASP A 215 29.58 10.36 -7.82
C ASP A 215 28.90 11.46 -6.99
N TYR A 216 27.73 11.15 -6.42
CA TYR A 216 26.97 12.07 -5.58
C TYR A 216 27.71 12.36 -4.26
N GLU A 217 28.16 11.33 -3.54
CA GLU A 217 28.91 11.48 -2.28
C GLU A 217 30.20 12.27 -2.49
N ALA A 218 30.95 11.99 -3.57
CA ALA A 218 32.15 12.74 -3.91
C ALA A 218 31.85 14.22 -4.20
N LEU A 219 30.76 14.50 -4.93
CA LEU A 219 30.33 15.88 -5.20
C LEU A 219 29.97 16.62 -3.91
N ILE A 220 29.16 16.01 -3.03
CA ILE A 220 28.79 16.60 -1.74
C ILE A 220 30.01 16.84 -0.86
N SER A 221 30.94 15.88 -0.82
CA SER A 221 32.19 16.02 -0.06
C SER A 221 33.03 17.20 -0.56
N ASP A 222 33.11 17.40 -1.88
CA ASP A 222 33.86 18.51 -2.46
C ASP A 222 33.18 19.87 -2.19
N ILE A 223 31.85 19.91 -2.16
CA ILE A 223 31.08 21.10 -1.74
C ILE A 223 31.34 21.39 -0.26
N ALA A 224 31.28 20.38 0.62
CA ALA A 224 31.54 20.53 2.04
C ALA A 224 32.95 21.05 2.31
N HIS A 225 33.95 20.58 1.56
CA HIS A 225 35.33 21.04 1.68
C HIS A 225 35.51 22.54 1.36
N VAL A 226 34.64 23.13 0.52
CA VAL A 226 34.63 24.59 0.31
C VAL A 226 34.04 25.32 1.51
N GLY A 227 33.00 24.76 2.15
CA GLY A 227 32.39 25.32 3.37
C GLY A 227 33.32 25.29 4.59
N ASP A 228 34.13 24.24 4.72
CA ASP A 228 35.10 24.08 5.81
C ASP A 228 36.18 25.20 5.84
N ARG A 229 36.41 25.88 4.71
CA ARG A 229 37.41 26.97 4.63
C ARG A 229 37.12 28.11 5.61
N ASP A 230 35.84 28.40 5.90
CA ASP A 230 35.44 29.39 6.92
C ASP A 230 34.43 28.83 7.96
N ASP A 231 34.61 27.57 8.38
CA ASP A 231 33.86 26.94 9.48
C ASP A 231 32.33 26.84 9.24
N LEU A 232 31.88 26.79 7.98
CA LEU A 232 30.47 26.55 7.65
C LEU A 232 30.16 25.06 7.60
N LYS A 233 29.18 24.64 8.39
CA LYS A 233 28.66 23.26 8.39
C LYS A 233 27.57 23.07 7.35
N VAL A 234 27.81 22.18 6.41
CA VAL A 234 26.81 21.68 5.45
C VAL A 234 25.94 20.63 6.14
N PRO A 235 24.61 20.57 5.86
CA PRO A 235 23.74 19.54 6.41
C PRO A 235 24.21 18.12 6.03
N ASP A 236 24.06 17.17 6.95
CA ASP A 236 24.33 15.76 6.66
C ASP A 236 23.19 15.12 5.84
N PHE A 237 23.56 14.33 4.83
CA PHE A 237 22.62 13.54 4.05
C PHE A 237 23.09 12.10 3.94
N LYS A 238 22.22 11.16 4.33
CA LYS A 238 22.50 9.74 4.24
C LYS A 238 22.10 9.22 2.86
N ALA A 239 23.07 9.15 1.96
CA ALA A 239 22.87 8.53 0.64
C ALA A 239 22.53 7.04 0.77
N TRP A 240 21.52 6.60 0.03
CA TRP A 240 21.00 5.22 0.03
C TRP A 240 21.73 4.34 -0.99
#